data_AF-A0A6M0ANT9-F1
#
_entry.id   AF-A0A6M0ANT9-F1
#
_cell.length_a   1.000
_cell.length_b   1.000
_cell.length_c   1.000
_cell.angle_alpha   90.00
_cell.angle_beta   90.00
_cell.angle_gamma   90.00
#
_symmetry.space_group_name_H-M   'P 1'
#
loop_
_entity.id
_entity.type
_entity.pdbx_description
1 polymer ?
#
loop_
_entity_poly.entity_id
_entity_poly.type
_entity_poly.pdbx_seq_one_letter_code
_entity_poly.pdbx_strand_id
1 'polypeptide(L)'
;LHSFPDWFRFHHTKWHGFRQVGNAVPPRLGRVLGKQIMTALALEPSVPTTTIKLSDTKLLAFRQFQASKYWTIVIFIPFLVCCFPSPIVLFS
;
A
#
# COMPACT_ATOMS: atom_id res chain seq x y z
N LEU A 1 -17.26 4.59 7.22
CA LEU A 1 -17.28 3.96 5.88
C LEU A 1 -16.14 2.96 5.66
N HIS A 2 -14.89 3.16 6.11
CA HIS A 2 -13.89 2.06 6.16
C HIS A 2 -13.28 1.80 7.54
N SER A 3 -13.57 2.59 8.58
CA SER A 3 -13.01 2.40 9.95
C SER A 3 -11.50 2.67 10.08
N PHE A 4 -10.97 3.58 9.26
CA PHE A 4 -9.64 4.13 9.49
C PHE A 4 -9.65 5.04 10.72
N PRO A 5 -8.62 4.99 11.57
CA PRO A 5 -8.49 5.89 12.71
C PRO A 5 -8.08 7.29 12.27
N ASP A 6 -8.43 8.30 13.07
CA ASP A 6 -8.22 9.72 12.73
C ASP A 6 -6.75 10.10 12.55
N TRP A 7 -5.84 9.35 13.18
CA TRP A 7 -4.39 9.54 13.05
C TRP A 7 -3.80 8.94 11.76
N PHE A 8 -4.60 8.19 10.96
CA PHE A 8 -4.13 7.59 9.72
C PHE A 8 -4.03 8.65 8.61
N ARG A 9 -2.88 8.71 7.94
CA ARG A 9 -2.59 9.74 6.92
C ARG A 9 -2.63 9.14 5.52
N PHE A 10 -3.48 9.71 4.67
CA PHE A 10 -3.56 9.38 3.25
C PHE A 10 -2.74 10.35 2.39
N HIS A 11 -2.68 10.06 1.09
CA HIS A 11 -2.09 10.97 0.12
C HIS A 11 -2.72 12.36 0.20
N HIS A 12 -1.90 13.42 0.09
CA HIS A 12 -2.35 14.81 0.34
C HIS A 12 -3.47 15.28 -0.60
N THR A 13 -3.50 14.79 -1.84
CA THR A 13 -4.58 15.13 -2.77
C THR A 13 -5.84 14.31 -2.48
N LYS A 14 -6.99 15.00 -2.48
CA LYS A 14 -8.30 14.38 -2.27
C LYS A 14 -8.54 13.17 -3.17
N TRP A 15 -8.23 13.30 -4.46
CA TRP A 15 -8.44 12.24 -5.45
C TRP A 15 -7.66 10.97 -5.13
N HIS A 16 -6.35 11.08 -4.89
CA HIS A 16 -5.53 9.90 -4.59
C HIS A 16 -5.88 9.32 -3.21
N GLY A 17 -6.18 10.17 -2.22
CA GLY A 17 -6.65 9.72 -0.91
C GLY A 17 -7.97 8.96 -0.98
N PHE A 18 -8.96 9.45 -1.73
CA PHE A 18 -10.24 8.73 -1.91
C PHE A 18 -10.06 7.41 -2.65
N ARG A 19 -9.18 7.35 -3.66
CA ARG A 19 -8.84 6.08 -4.31
C ARG A 19 -8.17 5.09 -3.34
N GLN A 20 -7.30 5.56 -2.45
CA GLN A 20 -6.70 4.73 -1.41
C GLN A 20 -7.76 4.17 -0.45
N VAL A 21 -8.70 5.01 -0.02
CA VAL A 21 -9.80 4.57 0.86
C VAL A 21 -10.72 3.56 0.16
N GLY A 22 -11.15 3.86 -1.06
CA GLY A 22 -12.11 3.04 -1.81
C GLY A 22 -11.56 1.67 -2.23
N ASN A 23 -10.25 1.57 -2.48
CA ASN A 23 -9.61 0.30 -2.84
C ASN A 23 -9.15 -0.52 -1.62
N ALA A 24 -9.16 0.06 -0.41
CA ALA A 24 -8.66 -0.62 0.78
C ALA A 24 -9.74 -1.47 1.46
N VAL A 25 -9.31 -2.60 2.02
CA VAL A 25 -10.13 -3.37 2.97
C VAL A 25 -10.32 -2.54 4.25
N PRO A 26 -11.56 -2.41 4.76
CA PRO A 26 -11.82 -1.75 6.05
C PRO A 26 -10.98 -2.32 7.21
N PRO A 27 -10.22 -1.52 7.99
CA PRO A 27 -9.40 -2.05 9.10
C PRO A 27 -10.15 -2.90 10.13
N ARG A 28 -11.40 -2.57 10.45
CA ARG A 28 -12.21 -3.39 11.38
C ARG A 28 -12.52 -4.78 10.81
N LEU A 29 -12.80 -4.88 9.52
CA LEU A 29 -13.01 -6.16 8.84
C LEU A 29 -11.70 -6.96 8.82
N GLY A 30 -10.59 -6.30 8.44
CA GLY A 30 -9.26 -6.92 8.48
C GLY A 30 -8.90 -7.47 9.86
N ARG A 31 -9.23 -6.75 10.94
CA ARG A 31 -9.01 -7.21 12.33
C ARG A 31 -9.80 -8.47 12.66
N VAL A 32 -11.08 -8.54 12.27
CA VAL A 32 -11.91 -9.73 12.54
C VAL A 32 -11.38 -10.93 11.78
N LEU A 33 -11.07 -10.77 10.49
CA LEU A 33 -10.50 -11.85 9.67
C LEU A 33 -9.14 -12.32 10.20
N GLY A 34 -8.24 -11.38 10.53
CA GLY A 34 -6.93 -11.69 11.10
C GLY A 34 -7.05 -12.46 12.43
N LYS A 35 -8.03 -12.10 13.28
CA LYS A 35 -8.28 -12.85 14.52
C LYS A 35 -8.70 -14.30 14.24
N GLN A 36 -9.60 -14.52 13.28
CA GLN A 36 -10.03 -15.88 12.92
C GLN A 36 -8.85 -16.71 12.38
N ILE A 37 -7.99 -16.11 11.56
CA ILE A 37 -6.79 -16.78 11.04
C ILE A 37 -5.82 -17.14 12.18
N MET A 38 -5.57 -16.24 13.13
CA MET A 38 -4.71 -16.54 14.28
C MET A 38 -5.28 -17.69 15.13
N THR A 39 -6.59 -17.71 15.37
CA THR A 39 -7.24 -18.82 16.09
C THR A 39 -7.09 -20.15 15.35
N ALA A 40 -7.26 -20.16 14.02
CA ALA A 40 -7.06 -21.37 13.22
C ALA A 40 -5.61 -21.89 13.25
N LEU A 41 -4.65 -20.98 13.41
CA LEU A 41 -3.22 -21.31 13.53
C LEU A 41 -2.77 -21.57 14.97
N ALA A 42 -3.67 -21.49 15.96
CA ALA A 42 -3.35 -21.57 17.38
C ALA A 42 -2.23 -20.58 17.82
N LEU A 43 -2.24 -19.37 17.24
CA LEU A 43 -1.28 -18.31 17.55
C LEU A 43 -1.89 -17.28 18.52
N GLU A 44 -1.09 -16.85 19.49
CA GLU A 44 -1.45 -15.76 20.40
C GLU A 44 -0.88 -14.42 19.92
N PRO A 45 -1.68 -13.34 19.91
CA PRO A 45 -1.21 -12.02 19.48
C PRO A 45 -0.23 -11.42 20.49
N SER A 46 0.92 -10.93 20.02
CA SER A 46 1.87 -10.17 20.82
C SER A 46 1.79 -8.67 20.53
N VAL A 47 1.91 -7.85 21.58
CA VAL A 47 1.98 -6.39 21.43
C VAL A 47 3.42 -6.02 21.07
N PRO A 48 3.67 -5.22 20.02
CA PRO A 48 5.01 -4.79 19.68
C PRO A 48 5.56 -3.84 20.74
N THR A 49 6.77 -4.12 21.25
CA THR A 49 7.48 -3.24 22.20
C THR A 49 8.11 -2.03 21.51
N THR A 50 8.40 -2.13 20.22
CA THR A 50 9.10 -1.09 19.46
C THR A 50 8.14 0.03 19.06
N THR A 51 8.50 1.27 19.42
CA THR A 51 7.79 2.46 18.93
C THR A 51 8.26 2.81 17.53
N ILE A 52 7.33 2.93 16.59
CA ILE A 52 7.64 3.33 15.21
C ILE A 52 7.60 4.85 15.11
N LYS A 53 8.73 5.48 14.78
CA LYS A 53 8.79 6.92 14.51
C LYS A 53 8.15 7.22 13.15
N LEU A 54 7.29 8.23 13.11
CA LEU A 54 6.71 8.73 11.86
C LEU A 54 7.81 9.26 10.92
N SER A 55 7.72 8.89 9.65
CA SER A 55 8.65 9.30 8.59
C SER A 55 8.32 10.68 8.02
N ASP A 56 9.11 11.13 7.04
CA ASP A 56 8.92 12.42 6.37
C ASP A 56 7.54 12.49 5.68
N THR A 57 6.80 13.54 6.01
CA THR A 57 5.49 13.86 5.44
C THR A 57 5.50 14.04 3.93
N LYS A 58 6.65 14.36 3.32
CA LYS A 58 6.81 14.49 1.86
C LYS A 58 6.43 13.22 1.09
N LEU A 59 6.58 12.05 1.72
CA LEU A 59 6.22 10.77 1.12
C LEU A 59 4.72 10.67 0.80
N LEU A 60 3.86 11.38 1.56
CA LEU A 60 2.42 11.45 1.31
C LEU A 60 2.05 12.31 0.09
N ALA A 61 3.03 12.96 -0.52
CA ALA A 61 2.85 13.78 -1.72
C ALA A 61 3.49 13.20 -2.98
N PHE A 62 4.14 12.04 -2.87
CA PHE A 62 4.78 11.40 -4.00
C PHE A 62 3.77 10.93 -5.04
N ARG A 63 3.98 11.35 -6.29
CA ARG A 63 3.38 10.70 -7.45
C ARG A 63 4.06 9.35 -7.69
N GLN A 64 3.39 8.47 -8.45
CA GLN A 64 3.87 7.12 -8.74
C GLN A 64 5.36 7.09 -9.18
N PHE A 65 5.74 7.94 -10.13
CA PHE A 65 7.12 8.02 -10.62
C PHE A 65 8.14 8.45 -9.54
N GLN A 66 7.76 9.43 -8.70
CA GLN A 66 8.63 9.90 -7.60
C GLN A 66 8.83 8.80 -6.54
N ALA A 67 7.76 8.09 -6.19
CA ALA A 67 7.82 6.97 -5.27
C ALA A 67 8.71 5.84 -5.80
N SER A 68 8.54 5.46 -7.06
CA SER A 68 9.38 4.43 -7.68
C SER A 68 10.85 4.78 -7.72
N LYS A 69 11.20 6.02 -8.09
CA LYS A 69 12.58 6.49 -8.06
C LYS A 69 13.16 6.46 -6.64
N TYR A 70 12.37 6.86 -5.64
CA TYR A 70 12.82 6.88 -4.23
C TYR A 70 13.05 5.47 -3.67
N TRP A 71 12.17 4.52 -3.98
CA TRP A 71 12.27 3.14 -3.50
C TRP A 71 13.08 2.21 -4.42
N THR A 72 13.63 2.74 -5.52
CA THR A 72 14.35 1.98 -6.54
C THR A 72 13.52 0.79 -7.08
N ILE A 73 12.22 1.01 -7.26
CA ILE A 73 11.30 0.01 -7.81
C ILE A 73 11.12 0.26 -9.30
N VAL A 74 11.30 -0.76 -10.12
CA VAL A 74 11.00 -0.68 -11.56
C VAL A 74 9.48 -0.59 -11.75
N ILE A 75 8.98 0.52 -12.27
CA ILE A 75 7.58 0.58 -12.70
C ILE A 75 7.51 0.02 -14.12
N PHE A 76 6.74 -1.05 -14.28
CA PHE A 76 6.25 -1.44 -15.61
C PHE A 76 5.22 -0.41 -16.06
N ILE A 77 5.60 0.47 -16.99
CA ILE A 77 4.68 1.43 -17.63
C ILE A 77 4.21 0.76 -18.93
N PRO A 78 2.99 0.18 -18.99
CA PRO A 78 2.52 -0.50 -20.19
C PRO A 78 2.41 0.45 -21.41
N PHE A 79 2.29 1.76 -21.18
CA PHE A 79 2.28 2.77 -22.25
C PHE A 79 3.63 3.03 -22.93
N LEU A 80 4.75 2.55 -22.35
CA LEU A 80 6.07 2.65 -22.97
C LEU A 80 6.43 1.39 -23.79
N VAL A 81 5.48 0.47 -24.00
CA VAL A 81 5.69 -0.72 -24.83
C VAL A 81 5.40 -0.43 -26.31
N CYS A 82 4.68 0.64 -26.64
CA CYS A 82 4.36 0.97 -28.04
C CYS A 82 5.51 1.62 -28.84
N CYS A 83 6.65 1.94 -28.23
CA CYS A 83 7.78 2.60 -28.91
C CYS A 83 9.06 1.76 -29.01
N PHE A 84 9.07 0.50 -28.56
CA PHE A 84 10.20 -0.40 -28.80
C PHE A 84 9.82 -1.48 -29.81
N PRO A 85 10.46 -1.52 -31.00
CA PRO A 85 10.24 -2.58 -31.96
C PRO A 85 11.12 -3.77 -31.56
N SER A 86 10.65 -4.64 -30.67
CA SER A 86 10.89 -6.09 -30.73
C SER A 86 10.36 -6.82 -29.48
N PRO A 87 9.84 -8.06 -29.65
CA PRO A 87 9.31 -8.86 -28.55
C PRO A 87 10.42 -9.75 -28.00
N ILE A 88 10.82 -9.59 -26.74
CA ILE A 88 11.69 -10.57 -26.09
C ILE A 88 11.16 -10.87 -24.68
N VAL A 89 10.49 -12.02 -24.63
CA VAL A 89 10.43 -13.02 -23.56
C VAL A 89 9.41 -12.78 -22.42
N LEU A 90 8.25 -13.39 -22.65
CA LEU A 90 7.42 -14.05 -21.62
C LEU A 90 8.28 -14.98 -20.76
N PHE A 91 8.18 -14.87 -19.44
CA PHE A 91 8.33 -16.03 -18.55
C PHE A 91 7.03 -16.18 -17.76
N SER A 92 6.30 -17.22 -18.17
CA SER A 92 5.19 -17.97 -17.58
C SER A 92 3.99 -17.21 -17.01
#